data_AF-A0A1V4AAB1-F1
#
_entry.id   AF-A0A1V4AAB1-F1
#
_cell.length_a   1.000
_cell.length_b   1.000
_cell.length_c   1.000
_cell.angle_alpha   90.00
_cell.angle_beta   90.00
_cell.angle_gamma   90.00
#
_symmetry.space_group_name_H-M   'P 1'
#
loop_
_entity.id
_entity.type
_entity.pdbx_description
1 polymer ?
#
loop_
_entity_poly.entity_id
_entity_poly.type
_entity_poly.pdbx_seq_one_letter_code
_entity_poly.pdbx_strand_id
1 'polypeptide(L)'
;MHRTGERQVQVTTQVPMDEVELTNAIERYYSRIGPTLQLLLGEDAGRSPEFNPGPELPGMTSGIREFFSASGLHHASMGEYGGKRLALLNLALNPGTRTTKTFASLLTVARAVRFIQETGERVMILTPSSANKATAMRDAVLRALRLDLVTPEQLSVSVVIPQGSTSKLWDSELHRDPELQARNPVAVYPGTDPAGVKALARHVVDAYGSALKDAAGVNLWYTLDLNNYMAADVVRAFVESELFPPVAPRLHVHAVSSAYGLLGHAQGRALLDESTREHTPRPRYFLVQHLGAPDMVLSLYHGGTSRDLVPAYRYDDMTGLFEQRTDPRFPYLTADTSETLDTTFYTRNPPTSARMNELIHSHGGGGIVVSLHECLSRYAQVRALLRKARLELPADPRELREWSLVMAMTGLLNAVDRGLIDEEDVLVHGSGCYSVHDYSVLPHTALHLVENGDMLKDVVFKAAQA
;
A
#
# COMPACT_ATOMS: atom_id res chain seq x y z
N MET A 1 -60.91 -28.97 -4.31
CA MET A 1 -60.55 -28.29 -3.04
C MET A 1 -59.06 -28.44 -2.81
N HIS A 2 -58.46 -27.42 -2.22
CA HIS A 2 -57.09 -26.96 -2.42
C HIS A 2 -55.92 -27.90 -2.13
N ARG A 3 -54.89 -27.76 -2.99
CA ARG A 3 -53.47 -28.09 -2.75
C ARG A 3 -52.90 -27.19 -1.65
N THR A 4 -52.11 -27.77 -0.75
CA THR A 4 -51.03 -27.07 -0.03
C THR A 4 -49.76 -27.89 -0.20
N GLY A 5 -48.92 -27.44 -1.14
CA GLY A 5 -47.55 -27.92 -1.28
C GLY A 5 -46.64 -27.08 -0.40
N GLU A 6 -46.01 -27.74 0.58
CA GLU A 6 -44.89 -27.18 1.33
C GLU A 6 -43.69 -27.07 0.38
N ARG A 7 -43.30 -25.83 0.06
CA ARG A 7 -41.99 -25.56 -0.53
C ARG A 7 -40.95 -25.65 0.58
N GLN A 8 -40.19 -26.74 0.61
CA GLN A 8 -38.88 -26.76 1.25
C GLN A 8 -38.01 -25.70 0.59
N VAL A 9 -37.65 -24.68 1.35
CA VAL A 9 -36.57 -23.76 0.99
C VAL A 9 -35.26 -24.55 1.17
N GLN A 10 -34.70 -25.00 0.06
CA GLN A 10 -33.31 -25.44 0.04
C GLN A 10 -32.43 -24.22 0.32
N VAL A 11 -31.92 -24.12 1.54
CA VAL A 11 -30.76 -23.29 1.85
C VAL A 11 -29.57 -23.98 1.18
N THR A 12 -29.24 -23.55 -0.03
CA THR A 12 -27.98 -23.90 -0.68
C THR A 12 -26.87 -23.27 0.15
N THR A 13 -26.24 -24.05 1.02
CA THR A 13 -24.92 -23.74 1.57
C THR A 13 -23.96 -23.69 0.38
N GLN A 14 -23.74 -22.49 -0.16
CA GLN A 14 -22.63 -22.25 -1.08
C GLN A 14 -21.36 -22.57 -0.30
N VAL A 15 -20.70 -23.65 -0.70
CA VAL A 15 -19.33 -23.96 -0.28
C VAL A 15 -18.50 -22.72 -0.59
N PRO A 16 -17.76 -22.14 0.37
CA PRO A 16 -16.87 -21.01 0.09
C PRO A 16 -15.97 -21.40 -1.08
N MET A 17 -15.90 -20.57 -2.12
CA MET A 17 -14.89 -20.79 -3.14
C MET A 17 -13.52 -20.65 -2.48
N ASP A 18 -12.73 -21.73 -2.49
CA ASP A 18 -11.39 -21.76 -1.88
C ASP A 18 -10.44 -20.72 -2.48
N GLU A 19 -10.75 -20.25 -3.69
CA GLU A 19 -9.93 -19.37 -4.49
C GLU A 19 -10.78 -18.45 -5.38
N VAL A 20 -10.42 -17.17 -5.43
CA VAL A 20 -11.01 -16.15 -6.30
C VAL A 20 -9.88 -15.37 -6.96
N GLU A 21 -9.93 -15.25 -8.29
CA GLU A 21 -9.00 -14.42 -9.05
C GLU A 21 -9.78 -13.38 -9.85
N LEU A 22 -9.35 -12.12 -9.77
CA LEU A 22 -9.89 -11.01 -10.52
C LEU A 22 -8.75 -10.30 -11.25
N THR A 23 -8.74 -10.39 -12.58
CA THR A 23 -7.63 -9.91 -13.41
C THR A 23 -7.59 -8.39 -13.57
N ASN A 24 -8.74 -7.71 -13.52
CA ASN A 24 -8.85 -6.26 -13.65
C ASN A 24 -9.86 -5.69 -12.66
N ALA A 25 -9.44 -5.51 -11.42
CA ALA A 25 -10.33 -5.09 -10.35
C ALA A 25 -10.78 -3.62 -10.48
N ILE A 26 -9.92 -2.73 -10.99
CA ILE A 26 -10.31 -1.34 -11.22
C ILE A 26 -11.39 -1.25 -12.29
N GLU A 27 -11.28 -2.00 -13.39
CA GLU A 27 -12.34 -2.06 -14.40
C GLU A 27 -13.65 -2.57 -13.81
N ARG A 28 -13.62 -3.68 -13.06
CA ARG A 28 -14.84 -4.29 -12.49
C ARG A 28 -15.63 -3.29 -11.64
N TYR A 29 -14.94 -2.46 -10.85
CA TYR A 29 -15.57 -1.51 -9.94
C TYR A 29 -15.50 -0.06 -10.41
N TYR A 30 -15.22 0.18 -11.69
CA TYR A 30 -14.97 1.52 -12.22
C TYR A 30 -16.11 2.50 -11.92
N SER A 31 -17.35 2.04 -12.10
CA SER A 31 -18.58 2.82 -11.84
C SER A 31 -18.76 3.22 -10.37
N ARG A 32 -18.11 2.51 -9.44
CA ARG A 32 -18.13 2.81 -8.00
C ARG A 32 -16.93 3.64 -7.55
N ILE A 33 -15.78 3.46 -8.21
CA ILE A 33 -14.55 4.20 -7.91
C ILE A 33 -14.70 5.68 -8.28
N GLY A 34 -15.27 6.02 -9.44
CA GLY A 34 -15.48 7.41 -9.87
C GLY A 34 -16.23 8.27 -8.83
N PRO A 35 -17.43 7.86 -8.40
CA PRO A 35 -18.16 8.55 -7.32
C PRO A 35 -17.39 8.59 -5.99
N THR A 36 -16.59 7.57 -5.68
CA THR A 36 -15.74 7.55 -4.48
C THR A 36 -14.65 8.63 -4.54
N LEU A 37 -14.00 8.80 -5.71
CA LEU A 37 -13.03 9.87 -5.92
C LEU A 37 -13.70 11.24 -5.78
N GLN A 38 -14.89 11.42 -6.35
CA GLN A 38 -15.67 12.66 -6.20
C GLN A 38 -16.00 12.96 -4.74
N LEU A 39 -16.45 11.95 -3.98
CA LEU A 39 -16.76 12.12 -2.56
C LEU A 39 -15.50 12.51 -1.73
N LEU A 40 -14.36 11.88 -2.02
CA LEU A 40 -13.15 12.06 -1.22
C LEU A 40 -12.31 13.27 -1.63
N LEU A 41 -12.41 13.73 -2.89
CA LEU A 41 -11.54 14.77 -3.44
C LEU A 41 -12.32 15.98 -3.98
N GLY A 42 -13.63 15.86 -4.20
CA GLY A 42 -14.44 16.86 -4.89
C GLY A 42 -14.65 18.16 -4.10
N GLU A 43 -14.62 18.13 -2.77
CA GLU A 43 -14.78 19.34 -1.95
C GLU A 43 -13.50 20.20 -1.90
N ASP A 44 -12.33 19.61 -2.15
CA ASP A 44 -11.03 20.27 -2.04
C ASP A 44 -10.42 20.69 -3.39
N ALA A 45 -10.90 20.11 -4.50
CA ALA A 45 -10.32 20.27 -5.85
C ALA A 45 -10.33 21.72 -6.41
N GLY A 46 -10.97 22.68 -5.74
CA GLY A 46 -10.99 24.09 -6.12
C GLY A 46 -10.53 25.08 -5.04
N ARG A 47 -10.04 24.59 -3.88
CA ARG A 47 -9.68 25.45 -2.73
C ARG A 47 -8.18 25.59 -2.51
N SER A 48 -7.37 24.69 -3.09
CA SER A 48 -5.91 24.76 -3.00
C SER A 48 -5.35 25.59 -4.16
N PRO A 49 -4.37 26.48 -3.92
CA PRO A 49 -3.60 27.10 -5.01
C PRO A 49 -2.69 26.09 -5.74
N GLU A 50 -2.55 24.88 -5.21
CA GLU A 50 -1.78 23.80 -5.80
C GLU A 50 -2.53 23.12 -6.96
N PHE A 51 -1.78 22.76 -8.01
CA PHE A 51 -2.33 22.03 -9.14
C PHE A 51 -2.83 20.62 -8.74
N ASN A 52 -4.03 20.29 -9.21
CA ASN A 52 -4.64 18.97 -9.08
C ASN A 52 -5.50 18.71 -10.35
N PRO A 53 -5.39 17.54 -11.02
CA PRO A 53 -6.15 17.25 -12.23
C PRO A 53 -7.66 16.99 -11.98
N GLY A 54 -8.12 17.15 -10.74
CA GLY A 54 -9.50 16.88 -10.33
C GLY A 54 -9.78 15.38 -10.13
N PRO A 55 -10.94 15.03 -9.56
CA PRO A 55 -11.28 13.65 -9.19
C PRO A 55 -11.67 12.74 -10.37
N GLU A 56 -11.90 13.31 -11.55
CA GLU A 56 -12.52 12.60 -12.66
C GLU A 56 -11.57 11.60 -13.34
N LEU A 57 -12.14 10.46 -13.71
CA LEU A 57 -11.45 9.41 -14.44
C LEU A 57 -11.81 9.47 -15.94
N PRO A 58 -10.94 8.99 -16.85
CA PRO A 58 -11.22 9.00 -18.29
C PRO A 58 -12.41 8.11 -18.65
N GLY A 59 -12.95 8.24 -19.87
CA GLY A 59 -13.89 7.25 -20.41
C GLY A 59 -13.24 5.87 -20.50
N MET A 60 -14.00 4.79 -20.27
CA MET A 60 -13.48 3.41 -20.33
C MET A 60 -13.30 2.94 -21.79
N THR A 61 -12.21 3.36 -22.42
CA THR A 61 -11.78 2.88 -23.75
C THR A 61 -11.03 1.55 -23.64
N SER A 62 -10.71 0.92 -24.79
CA SER A 62 -9.86 -0.29 -24.80
C SER A 62 -8.46 -0.01 -24.23
N GLY A 63 -7.86 1.15 -24.53
CA GLY A 63 -6.57 1.55 -23.98
C GLY A 63 -6.60 1.75 -22.47
N ILE A 64 -7.66 2.37 -21.94
CA ILE A 64 -7.86 2.54 -20.49
C ILE A 64 -8.11 1.20 -19.79
N ARG A 65 -8.87 0.30 -20.41
CA ARG A 65 -9.06 -1.07 -19.92
C ARG A 65 -7.72 -1.80 -19.80
N GLU A 66 -6.91 -1.77 -20.86
CA GLU A 66 -5.59 -2.42 -20.88
C GLU A 66 -4.62 -1.76 -19.88
N PHE A 67 -4.70 -0.44 -19.73
CA PHE A 67 -3.92 0.28 -18.72
C PHE A 67 -4.20 -0.26 -17.30
N PHE A 68 -5.48 -0.47 -16.98
CA PHE A 68 -5.89 -1.04 -15.69
C PHE A 68 -5.71 -2.56 -15.56
N SER A 69 -5.27 -3.27 -16.59
CA SER A 69 -5.04 -4.73 -16.54
C SER A 69 -4.00 -5.15 -15.48
N ALA A 70 -3.18 -4.21 -14.99
CA ALA A 70 -2.27 -4.41 -13.86
C ALA A 70 -2.96 -4.43 -12.48
N SER A 71 -4.27 -4.21 -12.40
CA SER A 71 -5.05 -4.20 -11.14
C SER A 71 -5.58 -5.58 -10.76
N GLY A 72 -4.76 -6.61 -10.93
CA GLY A 72 -5.10 -7.98 -10.53
C GLY A 72 -5.19 -8.15 -9.01
N LEU A 73 -6.12 -8.98 -8.57
CA LEU A 73 -6.30 -9.37 -7.18
C LEU A 73 -6.61 -10.87 -7.09
N HIS A 74 -6.07 -11.50 -6.06
CA HIS A 74 -6.29 -12.91 -5.76
C HIS A 74 -6.65 -13.10 -4.29
N HIS A 75 -7.67 -13.90 -4.02
CA HIS A 75 -8.04 -14.36 -2.69
C HIS A 75 -7.88 -15.88 -2.63
N ALA A 76 -7.16 -16.40 -1.64
CA ALA A 76 -6.98 -17.83 -1.48
C ALA A 76 -6.88 -18.26 -0.01
N SER A 77 -7.45 -19.42 0.30
CA SER A 77 -7.30 -20.07 1.61
C SER A 77 -5.84 -20.49 1.86
N MET A 78 -5.37 -20.30 3.10
CA MET A 78 -4.09 -20.79 3.62
C MET A 78 -4.27 -21.96 4.60
N GLY A 79 -5.50 -22.45 4.77
CA GLY A 79 -5.88 -23.45 5.75
C GLY A 79 -6.03 -22.86 7.16
N GLU A 80 -5.69 -23.64 8.18
CA GLU A 80 -5.92 -23.26 9.58
C GLU A 80 -4.62 -23.16 10.39
N TYR A 81 -4.63 -22.30 11.41
CA TYR A 81 -3.59 -22.20 12.43
C TYR A 81 -4.18 -21.82 13.79
N GLY A 82 -3.91 -22.60 14.85
CA GLY A 82 -4.42 -22.29 16.20
C GLY A 82 -5.95 -22.16 16.27
N GLY A 83 -6.68 -22.95 15.48
CA GLY A 83 -8.15 -22.87 15.37
C GLY A 83 -8.67 -21.69 14.54
N LYS A 84 -7.80 -20.92 13.88
CA LYS A 84 -8.17 -19.79 13.03
C LYS A 84 -8.11 -20.21 11.56
N ARG A 85 -9.17 -19.92 10.79
CA ARG A 85 -9.19 -20.05 9.33
C ARG A 85 -8.47 -18.85 8.73
N LEU A 86 -7.48 -19.13 7.89
CA LEU A 86 -6.61 -18.12 7.31
C LEU A 86 -6.86 -18.02 5.80
N ALA A 87 -6.98 -16.80 5.30
CA ALA A 87 -6.99 -16.50 3.88
C ALA A 87 -6.03 -15.35 3.55
N LEU A 88 -5.53 -15.31 2.32
CA LEU A 88 -4.70 -14.24 1.79
C LEU A 88 -5.50 -13.44 0.76
N LEU A 89 -5.52 -12.12 0.92
CA LEU A 89 -5.91 -11.17 -0.12
C LEU A 89 -4.65 -10.58 -0.75
N ASN A 90 -4.23 -11.12 -1.89
CA ASN A 90 -3.05 -10.68 -2.64
C ASN A 90 -3.43 -9.64 -3.71
N LEU A 91 -2.99 -8.38 -3.54
CA LEU A 91 -3.16 -7.33 -4.55
C LEU A 91 -1.82 -6.91 -5.18
N ALA A 92 -0.78 -7.74 -5.01
CA ALA A 92 0.57 -7.51 -5.51
C ALA A 92 0.82 -8.29 -6.81
N LEU A 93 -0.22 -8.51 -7.62
CA LEU A 93 -0.14 -9.34 -8.83
C LEU A 93 0.52 -8.64 -10.03
N ASN A 94 0.65 -7.31 -10.02
CA ASN A 94 1.36 -6.61 -11.09
C ASN A 94 2.83 -7.06 -11.12
N PRO A 95 3.29 -7.75 -12.18
CA PRO A 95 4.65 -8.26 -12.23
C PRO A 95 5.69 -7.15 -12.32
N GLY A 96 5.33 -5.94 -12.73
CA GLY A 96 6.25 -4.79 -12.82
C GLY A 96 6.53 -4.08 -11.50
N THR A 97 5.82 -4.43 -10.41
CA THR A 97 5.93 -3.70 -9.14
C THR A 97 5.79 -4.58 -7.90
N ARG A 98 4.99 -5.65 -7.99
CA ARG A 98 4.63 -6.57 -6.90
C ARG A 98 4.27 -5.86 -5.59
N THR A 99 3.44 -4.81 -5.69
CA THR A 99 2.93 -4.06 -4.54
C THR A 99 1.49 -3.59 -4.74
N THR A 100 0.75 -3.46 -3.64
CA THR A 100 -0.59 -2.84 -3.62
C THR A 100 -0.60 -1.39 -4.12
N LYS A 101 0.55 -0.69 -4.08
CA LYS A 101 0.64 0.71 -4.53
C LYS A 101 0.30 0.90 -6.02
N THR A 102 0.24 -0.20 -6.78
CA THR A 102 -0.24 -0.23 -8.17
C THR A 102 -1.62 0.41 -8.30
N PHE A 103 -2.59 0.05 -7.46
CA PHE A 103 -3.98 0.50 -7.62
C PHE A 103 -4.10 2.03 -7.55
N ALA A 104 -3.52 2.63 -6.52
CA ALA A 104 -3.52 4.08 -6.36
C ALA A 104 -2.74 4.78 -7.47
N SER A 105 -1.59 4.21 -7.89
CA SER A 105 -0.77 4.79 -8.96
C SER A 105 -1.48 4.78 -10.31
N LEU A 106 -2.18 3.70 -10.64
CA LEU A 106 -3.01 3.61 -11.84
C LEU A 106 -4.11 4.68 -11.83
N LEU A 107 -4.87 4.82 -10.74
CA LEU A 107 -5.92 5.84 -10.66
C LEU A 107 -5.35 7.27 -10.71
N THR A 108 -4.21 7.53 -10.04
CA THR A 108 -3.51 8.81 -10.11
C THR A 108 -3.12 9.14 -11.56
N VAL A 109 -2.45 8.22 -12.26
CA VAL A 109 -2.02 8.45 -13.65
C VAL A 109 -3.22 8.58 -14.58
N ALA A 110 -4.28 7.78 -14.42
CA ALA A 110 -5.48 7.89 -15.25
C ALA A 110 -6.13 9.29 -15.15
N ARG A 111 -6.15 9.89 -13.96
CA ARG A 111 -6.64 11.28 -13.77
C ARG A 111 -5.76 12.29 -14.50
N ALA A 112 -4.44 12.13 -14.46
CA ALA A 112 -3.52 12.97 -15.22
C ALA A 112 -3.73 12.81 -16.74
N VAL A 113 -3.87 11.57 -17.23
CA VAL A 113 -4.18 11.26 -18.63
C VAL A 113 -5.47 11.96 -19.07
N ARG A 114 -6.55 11.82 -18.30
CA ARG A 114 -7.83 12.49 -18.58
C ARG A 114 -7.65 14.01 -18.68
N PHE A 115 -6.99 14.62 -17.70
CA PHE A 115 -6.73 16.06 -17.68
C PHE A 115 -5.93 16.51 -18.91
N ILE A 116 -4.86 15.80 -19.25
CA ILE A 116 -4.03 16.09 -20.43
C ILE A 116 -4.85 16.00 -21.72
N GLN A 117 -5.66 14.95 -21.88
CA GLN A 117 -6.44 14.72 -23.09
C GLN A 117 -7.51 15.81 -23.30
N GLU A 118 -8.07 16.36 -22.22
CA GLU A 118 -9.10 17.40 -22.32
C GLU A 118 -8.53 18.80 -22.47
N THR A 119 -7.41 19.09 -21.82
CA THR A 119 -6.86 20.46 -21.75
C THR A 119 -5.67 20.68 -22.69
N GLY A 120 -5.00 19.62 -23.11
CA GLY A 120 -3.71 19.68 -23.79
C GLY A 120 -2.54 20.10 -22.89
N GLU A 121 -2.77 20.32 -21.60
CA GLU A 121 -1.75 20.80 -20.68
C GLU A 121 -0.90 19.66 -20.11
N ARG A 122 0.41 19.90 -20.02
CA ARG A 122 1.39 18.91 -19.54
C ARG A 122 1.36 18.76 -18.02
N VAL A 123 1.63 17.56 -17.53
CA VAL A 123 1.67 17.24 -16.11
C VAL A 123 2.99 16.54 -15.75
N MET A 124 3.64 17.01 -14.69
CA MET A 124 4.72 16.28 -14.03
C MET A 124 4.25 15.86 -12.63
N ILE A 125 4.31 14.56 -12.36
CA ILE A 125 4.04 14.01 -11.03
C ILE A 125 5.29 14.14 -10.17
N LEU A 126 5.19 14.79 -9.01
CA LEU A 126 6.21 14.74 -7.96
C LEU A 126 5.74 13.86 -6.81
N THR A 127 6.52 12.81 -6.51
CA THR A 127 6.10 11.80 -5.53
C THR A 127 7.20 11.46 -4.52
N PRO A 128 7.02 11.81 -3.22
CA PRO A 128 7.89 11.29 -2.17
C PRO A 128 7.49 9.85 -1.83
N SER A 129 8.49 9.00 -1.59
CA SER A 129 8.29 7.56 -1.43
C SER A 129 9.45 6.88 -0.69
N SER A 130 9.20 5.65 -0.22
CA SER A 130 10.19 4.70 0.30
C SER A 130 10.34 3.50 -0.63
N ALA A 131 10.45 3.77 -1.94
CA ALA A 131 10.48 2.83 -3.06
C ALA A 131 9.13 2.32 -3.57
N ASN A 132 8.34 1.50 -2.85
CA ASN A 132 7.17 0.81 -3.46
C ASN A 132 6.20 1.74 -4.21
N LYS A 133 5.88 2.91 -3.63
CA LYS A 133 5.05 3.93 -4.29
C LYS A 133 5.75 4.56 -5.50
N ALA A 134 7.07 4.72 -5.47
CA ALA A 134 7.85 5.27 -6.57
C ALA A 134 7.92 4.27 -7.73
N THR A 135 8.21 3.00 -7.44
CA THR A 135 8.17 1.91 -8.42
C THR A 135 6.79 1.80 -9.07
N ALA A 136 5.72 1.80 -8.27
CA ALA A 136 4.36 1.72 -8.81
C ALA A 136 3.94 2.94 -9.64
N MET A 137 4.34 4.14 -9.24
CA MET A 137 4.05 5.36 -10.01
C MET A 137 4.81 5.38 -11.33
N ARG A 138 6.10 5.01 -11.31
CA ARG A 138 6.95 4.89 -12.50
C ARG A 138 6.40 3.83 -13.46
N ASP A 139 6.00 2.67 -12.95
CA ASP A 139 5.35 1.64 -13.75
C ASP A 139 4.05 2.15 -14.38
N ALA A 140 3.18 2.83 -13.62
CA ALA A 140 1.94 3.39 -14.14
C ALA A 140 2.20 4.45 -15.24
N VAL A 141 3.17 5.36 -15.06
CA VAL A 141 3.53 6.32 -16.12
C VAL A 141 4.04 5.58 -17.37
N LEU A 142 4.95 4.62 -17.21
CA LEU A 142 5.46 3.83 -18.34
C LEU A 142 4.35 3.09 -19.10
N ARG A 143 3.38 2.52 -18.37
CA ARG A 143 2.21 1.86 -18.99
C ARG A 143 1.37 2.83 -19.80
N ALA A 144 1.16 4.06 -19.30
CA ALA A 144 0.40 5.07 -20.03
C ALA A 144 1.10 5.48 -21.34
N LEU A 145 2.43 5.62 -21.30
CA LEU A 145 3.26 5.89 -22.49
C LEU A 145 3.20 4.74 -23.51
N ARG A 146 3.40 3.50 -23.06
CA ARG A 146 3.39 2.30 -23.93
C ARG A 146 2.05 2.01 -24.61
N LEU A 147 0.97 2.50 -24.02
CA LEU A 147 -0.39 2.35 -24.54
C LEU A 147 -0.83 3.58 -25.34
N ASP A 148 0.09 4.50 -25.64
CA ASP A 148 -0.15 5.74 -26.37
C ASP A 148 -1.31 6.58 -25.78
N LEU A 149 -1.52 6.49 -24.46
CA LEU A 149 -2.55 7.30 -23.79
C LEU A 149 -2.13 8.76 -23.68
N VAL A 150 -0.81 8.99 -23.61
CA VAL A 150 -0.10 10.27 -23.54
C VAL A 150 1.30 10.10 -24.14
N THR A 151 1.91 11.20 -24.59
CA THR A 151 3.30 11.23 -25.06
C THR A 151 4.31 11.52 -23.93
N PRO A 152 5.62 11.25 -24.12
CA PRO A 152 6.66 11.57 -23.14
C PRO A 152 6.70 13.06 -22.73
N GLU A 153 6.36 13.97 -23.64
CA GLU A 153 6.30 15.41 -23.38
C GLU A 153 5.09 15.79 -22.53
N GLN A 154 4.02 14.99 -22.59
CA GLN A 154 2.76 15.29 -21.92
C GLN A 154 2.74 14.86 -20.46
N LEU A 155 3.35 13.71 -20.14
CA LEU A 155 3.35 13.13 -18.80
C LEU A 155 4.75 12.64 -18.38
N SER A 156 5.21 13.12 -17.23
CA SER A 156 6.45 12.68 -16.60
C SER A 156 6.30 12.47 -15.10
N VAL A 157 7.27 11.78 -14.49
CA VAL A 157 7.33 11.56 -13.05
C VAL A 157 8.72 11.78 -12.47
N SER A 158 8.79 12.66 -11.48
CA SER A 158 9.93 12.82 -10.58
C SER A 158 9.64 12.16 -9.24
N VAL A 159 10.52 11.27 -8.80
CA VAL A 159 10.39 10.61 -7.49
C VAL A 159 11.51 11.04 -6.55
N VAL A 160 11.21 11.20 -5.27
CA VAL A 160 12.23 11.42 -4.23
C VAL A 160 12.14 10.31 -3.18
N ILE A 161 13.28 9.67 -2.91
CA ILE A 161 13.38 8.53 -1.99
C ILE A 161 14.55 8.69 -1.01
N PRO A 162 14.50 8.05 0.17
CA PRO A 162 15.65 8.02 1.06
C PRO A 162 16.71 7.05 0.51
N GLN A 163 17.98 7.31 0.83
CA GLN A 163 19.12 6.51 0.35
C GLN A 163 18.99 5.02 0.70
N GLY A 164 18.49 4.69 1.89
CA GLY A 164 18.27 3.31 2.32
C GLY A 164 17.21 2.54 1.51
N SER A 165 16.41 3.21 0.68
CA SER A 165 15.39 2.56 -0.17
C SER A 165 15.82 2.35 -1.62
N THR A 166 17.03 2.79 -2.00
CA THR A 166 17.51 2.72 -3.40
C THR A 166 17.52 1.31 -3.96
N SER A 167 17.87 0.31 -3.15
CA SER A 167 17.91 -1.09 -3.58
C SER A 167 16.55 -1.65 -3.99
N LYS A 168 15.44 -0.99 -3.61
CA LYS A 168 14.06 -1.42 -3.91
C LYS A 168 13.48 -0.73 -5.15
N LEU A 169 14.25 0.13 -5.83
CA LEU A 169 13.82 0.75 -7.07
C LEU A 169 14.10 -0.15 -8.25
N TRP A 170 13.07 -0.35 -9.08
CA TRP A 170 13.13 -1.26 -10.22
C TRP A 170 13.57 -0.50 -11.46
N ASP A 171 14.55 -1.08 -12.15
CA ASP A 171 14.97 -0.63 -13.47
C ASP A 171 13.86 -0.89 -14.50
N SER A 172 13.67 0.05 -15.42
CA SER A 172 12.65 -0.02 -16.46
C SER A 172 13.05 0.84 -17.66
N GLU A 173 12.21 0.85 -18.69
CA GLU A 173 12.41 1.68 -19.88
C GLU A 173 12.47 3.19 -19.55
N LEU A 174 11.83 3.65 -18.46
CA LEU A 174 11.97 5.03 -17.97
C LEU A 174 13.39 5.40 -17.55
N HIS A 175 14.29 4.43 -17.46
CA HIS A 175 15.72 4.65 -17.24
C HIS A 175 16.56 4.23 -18.45
N ARG A 176 16.21 3.13 -19.13
CA ARG A 176 17.01 2.58 -20.24
C ARG A 176 16.94 3.43 -21.50
N ASP A 177 15.82 4.11 -21.72
CA ASP A 177 15.68 5.09 -22.80
C ASP A 177 16.24 6.45 -22.35
N PRO A 178 17.24 7.03 -23.06
CA PRO A 178 17.87 8.29 -22.66
C PRO A 178 16.91 9.49 -22.58
N GLU A 179 15.90 9.55 -23.45
CA GLU A 179 14.92 10.63 -23.46
C GLU A 179 13.97 10.49 -22.26
N LEU A 180 13.45 9.28 -22.03
CA LEU A 180 12.60 9.03 -20.86
C LEU A 180 13.37 9.22 -19.56
N GLN A 181 14.64 8.83 -19.51
CA GLN A 181 15.51 9.01 -18.34
C GLN A 181 15.64 10.49 -17.97
N ALA A 182 15.85 11.36 -18.96
CA ALA A 182 15.99 12.80 -18.74
C ALA A 182 14.72 13.42 -18.15
N ARG A 183 13.55 12.95 -18.57
CA ARG A 183 12.23 13.45 -18.12
C ARG A 183 11.74 12.83 -16.80
N ASN A 184 12.25 11.65 -16.42
CA ASN A 184 11.73 10.88 -15.29
C ASN A 184 12.80 10.60 -14.21
N PRO A 185 13.37 11.65 -13.58
CA PRO A 185 14.50 11.49 -12.67
C PRO A 185 14.10 10.81 -11.36
N VAL A 186 15.10 10.18 -10.74
CA VAL A 186 15.02 9.62 -9.40
C VAL A 186 15.97 10.40 -8.49
N ALA A 187 15.40 11.16 -7.57
CA ALA A 187 16.15 11.89 -6.56
C ALA A 187 16.33 11.05 -5.28
N VAL A 188 17.52 11.12 -4.69
CA VAL A 188 17.90 10.37 -3.50
C VAL A 188 18.30 11.33 -2.39
N TYR A 189 17.64 11.21 -1.25
CA TYR A 189 17.93 11.98 -0.05
C TYR A 189 18.82 11.17 0.91
N PRO A 190 20.04 11.64 1.23
CA PRO A 190 20.98 10.94 2.11
C PRO A 190 20.76 11.25 3.61
N GLY A 191 19.76 12.06 3.95
CA GLY A 191 19.54 12.47 5.34
C GLY A 191 19.17 11.31 6.27
N THR A 192 19.45 11.52 7.56
CA THR A 192 19.26 10.50 8.61
C THR A 192 17.80 10.21 8.94
N ASP A 193 16.90 11.17 8.70
CA ASP A 193 15.45 10.97 8.81
C ASP A 193 14.84 10.68 7.42
N PRO A 194 14.45 9.42 7.12
CA PRO A 194 13.86 9.09 5.84
C PRO A 194 12.56 9.84 5.55
N ALA A 195 11.86 10.35 6.58
CA ALA A 195 10.63 11.14 6.38
C ALA A 195 10.89 12.52 5.76
N GLY A 196 12.14 13.00 5.77
CA GLY A 196 12.56 14.27 5.17
C GLY A 196 12.23 14.40 3.68
N VAL A 197 12.11 13.29 2.95
CA VAL A 197 11.69 13.30 1.53
C VAL A 197 10.33 13.97 1.30
N LYS A 198 9.41 13.88 2.27
CA LYS A 198 8.10 14.52 2.20
C LYS A 198 8.22 16.04 2.30
N ALA A 199 9.07 16.53 3.20
CA ALA A 199 9.33 17.96 3.38
C ALA A 199 10.03 18.55 2.14
N LEU A 200 11.01 17.84 1.57
CA LEU A 200 11.69 18.26 0.34
C LEU A 200 10.73 18.41 -0.83
N ALA A 201 9.95 17.37 -1.13
CA ALA A 201 8.99 17.42 -2.22
C ALA A 201 7.92 18.50 -2.00
N ARG A 202 7.46 18.67 -0.75
CA ARG A 202 6.49 19.72 -0.42
C ARG A 202 7.05 21.10 -0.66
N HIS A 203 8.26 21.38 -0.17
CA HIS A 203 8.92 22.66 -0.40
C HIS A 203 9.03 22.99 -1.89
N VAL A 204 9.38 22.01 -2.74
CA VAL A 204 9.49 22.26 -4.18
C VAL A 204 8.16 22.66 -4.81
N VAL A 205 7.06 21.99 -4.44
CA VAL A 205 5.75 22.34 -4.99
C VAL A 205 5.30 23.71 -4.50
N ASP A 206 5.38 23.96 -3.19
CA ASP A 206 4.88 25.19 -2.58
C ASP A 206 5.68 26.42 -3.06
N ALA A 207 7.00 26.30 -3.20
CA ALA A 207 7.87 27.42 -3.57
C ALA A 207 8.03 27.62 -5.08
N TYR A 208 7.96 26.54 -5.88
CA TYR A 208 8.38 26.58 -7.28
C TYR A 208 7.36 26.03 -8.28
N GLY A 209 6.19 25.55 -7.84
CA GLY A 209 5.15 25.01 -8.72
C GLY A 209 4.70 26.00 -9.81
N SER A 210 4.35 27.24 -9.42
CA SER A 210 3.96 28.29 -10.37
C SER A 210 5.10 28.70 -11.30
N ALA A 211 6.32 28.83 -10.76
CA ALA A 211 7.50 29.17 -11.56
C ALA A 211 7.82 28.09 -12.61
N LEU A 212 7.60 26.80 -12.29
CA LEU A 212 7.76 25.71 -13.25
C LEU A 212 6.71 25.80 -14.37
N LYS A 213 5.46 26.12 -14.01
CA LYS A 213 4.39 26.34 -14.98
C LYS A 213 4.72 27.48 -15.93
N ASP A 214 5.20 28.61 -15.42
CA ASP A 214 5.55 29.78 -16.22
C ASP A 214 6.76 29.52 -17.13
N ALA A 215 7.80 28.85 -16.61
CA ALA A 215 9.05 28.64 -17.33
C ALA A 215 9.00 27.48 -18.33
N ALA A 216 8.27 26.41 -17.99
CA ALA A 216 8.28 25.17 -18.76
C ALA A 216 6.90 24.74 -19.23
N GLY A 217 5.80 25.44 -18.89
CA GLY A 217 4.45 25.07 -19.33
C GLY A 217 3.94 23.76 -18.73
N VAL A 218 4.51 23.30 -17.61
CA VAL A 218 4.22 22.01 -16.97
C VAL A 218 3.52 22.24 -15.63
N ASN A 219 2.39 21.56 -15.42
CA ASN A 219 1.71 21.54 -14.13
C ASN A 219 2.39 20.53 -13.19
N LEU A 220 2.90 20.99 -12.05
CA LEU A 220 3.54 20.13 -11.05
C LEU A 220 2.50 19.59 -10.08
N TRP A 221 2.31 18.27 -10.05
CA TRP A 221 1.33 17.63 -9.17
C TRP A 221 1.99 16.84 -8.03
N TYR A 222 1.78 17.26 -6.79
CA TYR A 222 2.15 16.46 -5.63
C TYR A 222 1.11 15.39 -5.31
N THR A 223 1.56 14.15 -5.23
CA THR A 223 0.66 13.00 -5.11
C THR A 223 0.61 12.39 -3.70
N LEU A 224 1.01 13.13 -2.67
CA LEU A 224 0.94 12.69 -1.27
C LEU A 224 -0.35 13.18 -0.58
N ASP A 225 -1.49 12.95 -1.21
CA ASP A 225 -2.81 13.08 -0.59
C ASP A 225 -3.29 11.69 -0.13
N LEU A 226 -3.74 11.61 1.13
CA LEU A 226 -4.37 10.44 1.74
C LEU A 226 -5.53 9.89 0.89
N ASN A 227 -6.35 10.79 0.35
CA ASN A 227 -7.58 10.45 -0.34
C ASN A 227 -7.33 9.74 -1.67
N ASN A 228 -6.20 10.02 -2.34
CA ASN A 228 -5.76 9.28 -3.54
C ASN A 228 -5.61 7.77 -3.26
N TYR A 229 -5.09 7.41 -2.09
CA TYR A 229 -4.87 6.01 -1.72
C TYR A 229 -6.14 5.36 -1.21
N MET A 230 -6.89 6.07 -0.36
CA MET A 230 -8.16 5.57 0.17
C MET A 230 -9.15 5.23 -0.94
N ALA A 231 -9.26 6.09 -1.97
CA ALA A 231 -10.15 5.87 -3.10
C ALA A 231 -9.81 4.61 -3.90
N ALA A 232 -8.53 4.24 -3.98
CA ALA A 232 -8.10 3.03 -4.65
C ALA A 232 -8.34 1.77 -3.80
N ASP A 233 -8.13 1.88 -2.48
CA ASP A 233 -8.21 0.76 -1.55
C ASP A 233 -9.66 0.37 -1.19
N VAL A 234 -10.69 1.15 -1.58
CA VAL A 234 -12.12 0.73 -1.44
C VAL A 234 -12.44 -0.54 -2.22
N VAL A 235 -11.69 -0.83 -3.28
CA VAL A 235 -11.84 -2.03 -4.11
C VAL A 235 -11.76 -3.30 -3.25
N ARG A 236 -10.96 -3.29 -2.17
CA ARG A 236 -10.85 -4.42 -1.23
C ARG A 236 -12.23 -4.80 -0.66
N ALA A 237 -13.00 -3.81 -0.23
CA ALA A 237 -14.31 -4.03 0.37
C ALA A 237 -15.36 -4.45 -0.64
N PHE A 238 -15.29 -3.91 -1.87
CA PHE A 238 -16.20 -4.30 -2.94
C PHE A 238 -15.97 -5.74 -3.36
N VAL A 239 -14.71 -6.13 -3.55
CA VAL A 239 -14.30 -7.50 -3.86
C VAL A 239 -14.73 -8.47 -2.76
N GLU A 240 -14.44 -8.14 -1.50
CA GLU A 240 -14.87 -8.97 -0.38
C GLU A 240 -16.39 -9.14 -0.35
N SER A 241 -17.14 -8.04 -0.43
CA SER A 241 -18.60 -8.09 -0.35
C SER A 241 -19.25 -8.92 -1.46
N GLU A 242 -18.64 -8.93 -2.64
CA GLU A 242 -19.21 -9.57 -3.82
C GLU A 242 -18.75 -11.03 -3.96
N LEU A 243 -17.48 -11.32 -3.71
CA LEU A 243 -16.86 -12.59 -4.13
C LEU A 243 -16.56 -13.53 -2.96
N PHE A 244 -16.38 -13.02 -1.75
CA PHE A 244 -16.10 -13.82 -0.55
C PHE A 244 -16.64 -13.15 0.73
N PRO A 245 -17.95 -12.85 0.79
CA PRO A 245 -18.52 -12.11 1.91
C PRO A 245 -18.31 -12.87 3.23
N PRO A 246 -17.91 -12.18 4.32
CA PRO A 246 -17.72 -12.85 5.60
C PRO A 246 -19.06 -13.28 6.20
N VAL A 247 -19.11 -14.52 6.71
CA VAL A 247 -20.27 -15.08 7.41
C VAL A 247 -20.21 -14.88 8.93
N ALA A 248 -19.05 -14.49 9.45
CA ALA A 248 -18.77 -14.17 10.84
C ALA A 248 -17.83 -12.95 10.90
N PRO A 249 -17.65 -12.28 12.06
CA PRO A 249 -16.67 -11.21 12.18
C PRO A 249 -15.28 -11.67 11.69
N ARG A 250 -14.76 -10.97 10.68
CA ARG A 250 -13.47 -11.26 10.06
C ARG A 250 -12.42 -10.27 10.52
N LEU A 251 -11.26 -10.78 10.90
CA LEU A 251 -10.09 -9.98 11.24
C LEU A 251 -9.24 -9.72 10.00
N HIS A 252 -9.06 -8.45 9.65
CA HIS A 252 -8.18 -8.02 8.57
C HIS A 252 -6.80 -7.69 9.14
N VAL A 253 -5.82 -8.55 8.84
CA VAL A 253 -4.44 -8.41 9.30
C VAL A 253 -3.61 -7.76 8.21
N HIS A 254 -2.89 -6.69 8.55
CA HIS A 254 -2.03 -6.01 7.59
C HIS A 254 -0.76 -5.44 8.22
N ALA A 255 0.38 -5.64 7.56
CA ALA A 255 1.59 -4.91 7.88
C ALA A 255 1.48 -3.46 7.39
N VAL A 256 1.54 -2.49 8.31
CA VAL A 256 1.18 -1.10 8.03
C VAL A 256 2.27 -0.10 8.42
N SER A 257 2.55 0.83 7.50
CA SER A 257 3.26 2.08 7.80
C SER A 257 2.27 3.18 8.19
N SER A 258 1.13 3.24 7.49
CA SER A 258 0.05 4.21 7.77
C SER A 258 -1.34 3.66 7.48
N ALA A 259 -1.51 2.34 7.40
CA ALA A 259 -2.80 1.66 7.28
C ALA A 259 -3.78 2.16 6.20
N TYR A 260 -3.29 2.78 5.11
CA TYR A 260 -4.13 3.26 4.00
C TYR A 260 -5.05 2.16 3.44
N GLY A 261 -4.53 0.93 3.32
CA GLY A 261 -5.30 -0.21 2.83
C GLY A 261 -6.49 -0.59 3.71
N LEU A 262 -6.33 -0.52 5.04
CA LEU A 262 -7.39 -0.83 5.98
C LEU A 262 -8.41 0.31 6.07
N LEU A 263 -7.96 1.57 6.03
CA LEU A 263 -8.88 2.71 5.94
C LEU A 263 -9.68 2.73 4.63
N GLY A 264 -9.05 2.43 3.50
CA GLY A 264 -9.74 2.29 2.23
C GLY A 264 -10.77 1.17 2.27
N HIS A 265 -10.42 0.03 2.89
CA HIS A 265 -11.39 -1.04 3.14
C HIS A 265 -12.58 -0.55 3.99
N ALA A 266 -12.33 0.11 5.12
CA ALA A 266 -13.40 0.65 5.97
C ALA A 266 -14.30 1.65 5.22
N GLN A 267 -13.69 2.53 4.40
CA GLN A 267 -14.41 3.47 3.56
C GLN A 267 -15.28 2.74 2.51
N GLY A 268 -14.71 1.75 1.83
CA GLY A 268 -15.45 0.96 0.84
C GLY A 268 -16.63 0.21 1.46
N ARG A 269 -16.47 -0.31 2.69
CA ARG A 269 -17.56 -0.92 3.47
C ARG A 269 -18.68 0.08 3.77
N ALA A 270 -18.35 1.34 4.07
CA ALA A 270 -19.35 2.39 4.29
C ALA A 270 -20.11 2.79 3.00
N LEU A 271 -19.53 2.53 1.82
CA LEU A 271 -20.09 2.82 0.50
C LEU A 271 -20.88 1.64 -0.11
N LEU A 272 -21.02 0.54 0.63
CA LEU A 272 -21.94 -0.54 0.25
C LEU A 272 -23.39 -0.10 0.50
N ASP A 273 -24.31 -0.65 -0.27
CA ASP A 273 -25.74 -0.46 -0.07
C ASP A 273 -26.15 -0.93 1.34
N GLU A 274 -27.21 -0.31 1.88
CA GLU A 274 -27.65 -0.55 3.25
C GLU A 274 -27.96 -2.03 3.52
N SER A 275 -28.65 -2.69 2.58
CA SER A 275 -28.94 -4.13 2.69
C SER A 275 -27.67 -4.96 2.84
N THR A 276 -26.67 -4.77 1.97
CA THR A 276 -25.38 -5.47 2.10
C THR A 276 -24.67 -5.13 3.41
N ARG A 277 -24.69 -3.87 3.86
CA ARG A 277 -24.03 -3.46 5.10
C ARG A 277 -24.65 -4.11 6.33
N GLU A 278 -25.98 -4.22 6.39
CA GLU A 278 -26.70 -4.82 7.51
C GLU A 278 -26.50 -6.34 7.61
N HIS A 279 -26.37 -7.02 6.47
CA HIS A 279 -26.23 -8.49 6.43
C HIS A 279 -24.78 -8.97 6.52
N THR A 280 -23.80 -8.07 6.47
CA THR A 280 -22.40 -8.43 6.61
C THR A 280 -21.88 -8.03 7.99
N PRO A 281 -21.18 -8.92 8.72
CA PRO A 281 -20.53 -8.58 9.97
C PRO A 281 -19.59 -7.36 9.85
N ARG A 282 -19.48 -6.59 10.94
CA ARG A 282 -18.54 -5.46 10.98
C ARG A 282 -17.09 -5.97 10.90
N PRO A 283 -16.24 -5.38 10.05
CA PRO A 283 -14.85 -5.80 9.93
C PRO A 283 -14.06 -5.39 11.18
N ARG A 284 -13.08 -6.22 11.52
CA ARG A 284 -12.10 -5.94 12.59
C ARG A 284 -10.72 -5.76 12.00
N TYR A 285 -9.88 -4.95 12.62
CA TYR A 285 -8.59 -4.57 12.04
C TYR A 285 -7.44 -4.92 12.97
N PHE A 286 -6.40 -5.55 12.42
CA PHE A 286 -5.20 -5.92 13.16
C PHE A 286 -3.95 -5.32 12.51
N LEU A 287 -3.31 -4.40 13.23
CA LEU A 287 -2.12 -3.69 12.77
C LEU A 287 -0.88 -4.52 13.06
N VAL A 288 -0.04 -4.76 12.04
CA VAL A 288 1.29 -5.34 12.26
C VAL A 288 2.36 -4.32 11.91
N GLN A 289 3.26 -4.05 12.84
CA GLN A 289 4.40 -3.15 12.64
C GLN A 289 5.71 -3.82 13.08
N HIS A 290 6.85 -3.21 12.76
CA HIS A 290 8.14 -3.69 13.25
C HIS A 290 8.68 -2.76 14.34
N LEU A 291 9.66 -3.26 15.10
CA LEU A 291 10.15 -2.57 16.29
C LEU A 291 10.76 -1.20 16.00
N GLY A 292 11.32 -0.96 14.82
CA GLY A 292 11.82 0.35 14.41
C GLY A 292 10.73 1.42 14.19
N ALA A 293 9.50 1.03 13.84
CA ALA A 293 8.39 1.97 13.59
C ALA A 293 7.03 1.47 14.14
N PRO A 294 6.89 1.32 15.48
CA PRO A 294 5.69 0.79 16.13
C PRO A 294 4.61 1.86 16.40
N ASP A 295 4.70 3.01 15.74
CA ASP A 295 3.97 4.23 16.06
C ASP A 295 2.44 4.06 16.16
N MET A 296 1.81 3.28 15.26
CA MET A 296 0.35 3.06 15.31
C MET A 296 -0.05 2.11 16.44
N VAL A 297 0.76 1.07 16.70
CA VAL A 297 0.52 0.16 17.83
C VAL A 297 0.69 0.90 19.16
N LEU A 298 1.71 1.75 19.28
CA LEU A 298 1.88 2.62 20.44
C LEU A 298 0.68 3.57 20.60
N SER A 299 0.26 4.23 19.52
CA SER A 299 -0.88 5.14 19.54
C SER A 299 -2.16 4.44 19.99
N LEU A 300 -2.40 3.21 19.51
CA LEU A 300 -3.57 2.41 19.84
C LEU A 300 -3.65 2.08 21.33
N TYR A 301 -2.54 1.64 21.94
CA TYR A 301 -2.57 1.12 23.32
C TYR A 301 -2.15 2.12 24.39
N HIS A 302 -1.47 3.21 24.02
CA HIS A 302 -0.94 4.18 24.97
C HIS A 302 -1.35 5.63 24.67
N GLY A 303 -2.10 5.87 23.60
CA GLY A 303 -2.55 7.22 23.21
C GLY A 303 -1.43 8.14 22.70
N GLY A 304 -0.25 7.60 22.43
CA GLY A 304 0.92 8.35 21.97
C GLY A 304 1.90 7.49 21.18
N THR A 305 2.88 8.12 20.54
CA THR A 305 3.85 7.46 19.64
C THR A 305 5.28 7.46 20.19
N SER A 306 5.47 7.93 21.43
CA SER A 306 6.79 8.03 22.04
C SER A 306 7.48 6.67 22.13
N ARG A 307 8.78 6.65 21.84
CA ARG A 307 9.62 5.46 22.00
C ARG A 307 9.73 4.99 23.45
N ASP A 308 9.53 5.88 24.41
CA ASP A 308 9.56 5.54 25.85
C ASP A 308 8.40 4.62 26.28
N LEU A 309 7.38 4.49 25.41
CA LEU A 309 6.24 3.60 25.61
C LEU A 309 6.52 2.17 25.11
N VAL A 310 7.65 1.94 24.43
CA VAL A 310 8.10 0.58 24.07
C VAL A 310 8.56 -0.15 25.34
N PRO A 311 8.19 -1.43 25.56
CA PRO A 311 8.65 -2.18 26.72
C PRO A 311 10.18 -2.21 26.85
N ALA A 312 10.66 -2.17 28.09
CA ALA A 312 12.09 -2.27 28.36
C ALA A 312 12.59 -3.69 28.04
N TYR A 313 13.61 -3.78 27.20
CA TYR A 313 14.31 -5.01 26.91
C TYR A 313 15.57 -5.13 27.76
N ARG A 314 15.88 -6.35 28.19
CA ARG A 314 17.15 -6.68 28.84
C ARG A 314 18.00 -7.52 27.89
N TYR A 315 19.26 -7.15 27.71
CA TYR A 315 20.21 -7.97 26.98
C TYR A 315 20.52 -9.25 27.77
N ASP A 316 20.47 -10.39 27.09
CA ASP A 316 20.86 -11.70 27.62
C ASP A 316 22.16 -12.15 26.95
N ASP A 317 23.25 -12.12 27.72
CA ASP A 317 24.60 -12.49 27.27
C ASP A 317 24.70 -13.95 26.77
N MET A 318 23.80 -14.84 27.21
CA MET A 318 23.83 -16.25 26.81
C MET A 318 23.28 -16.48 25.41
N THR A 319 22.22 -15.74 25.05
CA THR A 319 21.57 -15.86 23.74
C THR A 319 22.04 -14.80 22.75
N GLY A 320 22.64 -13.71 23.25
CA GLY A 320 23.00 -12.54 22.46
C GLY A 320 21.79 -11.72 22.00
N LEU A 321 20.62 -11.93 22.62
CA LEU A 321 19.36 -11.29 22.26
C LEU A 321 18.88 -10.35 23.38
N PHE A 322 18.02 -9.42 23.00
CA PHE A 322 17.24 -8.59 23.90
C PHE A 322 15.90 -9.27 24.19
N GLU A 323 15.54 -9.42 25.47
CA GLU A 323 14.31 -10.07 25.92
C GLU A 323 13.37 -9.12 26.68
N GLN A 324 12.06 -9.27 26.45
CA GLN A 324 10.99 -8.78 27.31
C GLN A 324 9.82 -9.78 27.33
N ARG A 325 9.03 -9.83 28.41
CA ARG A 325 7.81 -10.66 28.51
C ARG A 325 6.62 -9.95 29.14
N THR A 326 6.74 -8.64 29.32
CA THR A 326 5.75 -7.84 30.05
C THR A 326 4.56 -7.48 29.16
N ASP A 327 4.80 -7.19 27.88
CA ASP A 327 3.74 -6.91 26.92
C ASP A 327 3.75 -7.93 25.78
N PRO A 328 2.71 -8.79 25.65
CA PRO A 328 2.58 -9.74 24.55
C PRO A 328 2.44 -9.06 23.18
N ARG A 329 2.17 -7.76 23.10
CA ARG A 329 2.02 -7.04 21.83
C ARG A 329 3.34 -6.63 21.20
N PHE A 330 4.44 -6.72 21.95
CA PHE A 330 5.78 -6.44 21.47
C PHE A 330 6.59 -7.73 21.29
N PRO A 331 7.67 -7.70 20.50
CA PRO A 331 8.52 -8.87 20.34
C PRO A 331 9.00 -9.39 21.70
N TYR A 332 8.97 -10.69 21.91
CA TYR A 332 9.59 -11.23 23.13
C TYR A 332 11.10 -11.23 23.04
N LEU A 333 11.62 -11.41 21.82
CA LEU A 333 13.04 -11.45 21.52
C LEU A 333 13.35 -10.57 20.31
N THR A 334 14.45 -9.84 20.37
CA THR A 334 15.02 -9.14 19.21
C THR A 334 16.55 -9.13 19.29
N ALA A 335 17.22 -9.04 18.15
CA ALA A 335 18.67 -8.83 18.10
C ALA A 335 19.05 -7.36 18.32
N ASP A 336 18.14 -6.42 18.04
CA ASP A 336 18.37 -4.98 18.13
C ASP A 336 17.04 -4.25 18.37
N THR A 337 16.97 -3.46 19.45
CA THR A 337 15.77 -2.69 19.83
C THR A 337 15.47 -1.53 18.89
N SER A 338 16.41 -1.20 17.99
CA SER A 338 16.31 -0.15 16.97
C SER A 338 16.17 -0.70 15.54
N GLU A 339 15.97 -2.01 15.38
CA GLU A 339 15.95 -2.68 14.08
C GLU A 339 14.90 -2.12 13.10
N THR A 340 15.31 -1.99 11.83
CA THR A 340 14.42 -1.67 10.72
C THR A 340 14.38 -2.83 9.75
N LEU A 341 13.27 -3.56 9.73
CA LEU A 341 13.09 -4.75 8.89
C LEU A 341 12.91 -4.37 7.42
N ASP A 342 12.17 -3.27 7.17
CA ASP A 342 11.87 -2.82 5.82
C ASP A 342 11.80 -1.30 5.77
N THR A 343 12.59 -0.70 4.86
CA THR A 343 12.69 0.76 4.71
C THR A 343 11.40 1.42 4.21
N THR A 344 10.40 0.63 3.81
CA THR A 344 9.05 1.09 3.47
C THR A 344 8.31 1.66 4.69
N PHE A 345 8.68 1.23 5.89
CA PHE A 345 8.04 1.56 7.16
C PHE A 345 8.82 2.69 7.86
N TYR A 346 8.69 3.89 7.31
CA TYR A 346 9.45 5.06 7.77
C TYR A 346 8.56 6.19 8.32
N THR A 347 7.23 6.03 8.31
CA THR A 347 6.33 7.10 8.76
C THR A 347 6.30 7.16 10.27
N ARG A 348 6.76 8.28 10.82
CA ARG A 348 6.50 8.68 12.21
C ARG A 348 5.18 9.44 12.31
N ASN A 349 4.44 9.23 13.39
CA ASN A 349 3.13 9.86 13.62
C ASN A 349 2.16 9.76 12.43
N PRO A 350 1.76 8.55 11.99
CA PRO A 350 0.93 8.41 10.81
C PRO A 350 -0.41 9.17 10.95
N PRO A 351 -0.83 9.97 9.96
CA PRO A 351 -2.05 10.79 10.03
C PRO A 351 -3.33 9.95 10.13
N THR A 352 -3.23 8.66 9.84
CA THR A 352 -4.32 7.69 9.86
C THR A 352 -4.55 7.07 11.24
N SER A 353 -3.66 7.30 12.21
CA SER A 353 -3.69 6.64 13.51
C SER A 353 -4.98 6.89 14.27
N ALA A 354 -5.43 8.15 14.37
CA ALA A 354 -6.66 8.48 15.09
C ALA A 354 -7.89 7.73 14.54
N ARG A 355 -8.05 7.72 13.21
CA ARG A 355 -9.17 7.02 12.54
C ARG A 355 -9.08 5.50 12.70
N MET A 356 -7.88 4.93 12.62
CA MET A 356 -7.70 3.49 12.85
C MET A 356 -7.97 3.11 14.30
N ASN A 357 -7.54 3.92 15.27
CA ASN A 357 -7.82 3.68 16.69
C ASN A 357 -9.33 3.68 16.93
N GLU A 358 -10.06 4.67 16.40
CA GLU A 358 -11.52 4.72 16.51
C GLU A 358 -12.20 3.47 15.96
N LEU A 359 -11.80 3.02 14.76
CA LEU A 359 -12.34 1.80 14.14
C LEU A 359 -12.06 0.55 14.98
N ILE A 360 -10.83 0.40 15.50
CA ILE A 360 -10.42 -0.75 16.30
C ILE A 360 -11.14 -0.76 17.65
N HIS A 361 -11.24 0.39 18.34
CA HIS A 361 -11.99 0.50 19.59
C HIS A 361 -13.49 0.20 19.40
N SER A 362 -14.07 0.63 18.27
CA SER A 362 -15.51 0.49 18.01
C SER A 362 -15.91 -0.91 17.55
N HIS A 363 -15.05 -1.62 16.81
CA HIS A 363 -15.41 -2.88 16.16
C HIS A 363 -14.66 -4.10 16.69
N GLY A 364 -13.56 -3.90 17.42
CA GLY A 364 -12.62 -4.94 17.81
C GLY A 364 -11.45 -5.06 16.84
N GLY A 365 -10.49 -5.91 17.20
CA GLY A 365 -9.20 -6.05 16.56
C GLY A 365 -8.06 -5.62 17.49
N GLY A 366 -6.94 -5.16 16.93
CA GLY A 366 -5.78 -4.81 17.74
C GLY A 366 -4.54 -4.48 16.93
N GLY A 367 -3.38 -4.72 17.54
CA GLY A 367 -2.11 -4.64 16.84
C GLY A 367 -0.96 -5.33 17.59
N ILE A 368 0.09 -5.64 16.83
CA ILE A 368 1.30 -6.28 17.32
C ILE A 368 2.52 -5.69 16.62
N VAL A 369 3.64 -5.72 17.32
CA VAL A 369 4.97 -5.40 16.81
C VAL A 369 5.78 -6.69 16.68
N VAL A 370 6.50 -6.85 15.57
CA VAL A 370 7.38 -7.99 15.30
C VAL A 370 8.85 -7.58 15.18
N SER A 371 9.74 -8.52 15.49
CA SER A 371 11.19 -8.38 15.28
C SER A 371 11.68 -9.18 14.07
N LEU A 372 12.88 -8.87 13.57
CA LEU A 372 13.54 -9.68 12.55
C LEU A 372 13.78 -11.09 13.08
N HIS A 373 14.16 -11.22 14.34
CA HIS A 373 14.36 -12.51 14.99
C HIS A 373 13.10 -13.39 14.93
N GLU A 374 11.92 -12.82 15.25
CA GLU A 374 10.64 -13.54 15.16
C GLU A 374 10.30 -13.90 13.71
N CYS A 375 10.51 -12.97 12.77
CA CYS A 375 10.27 -13.21 11.35
C CYS A 375 11.14 -14.34 10.80
N LEU A 376 12.43 -14.36 11.16
CA LEU A 376 13.36 -15.43 10.76
C LEU A 376 12.99 -16.77 11.40
N SER A 377 12.65 -16.76 12.69
CA SER A 377 12.27 -17.97 13.44
C SER A 377 11.02 -18.63 12.87
N ARG A 378 10.08 -17.84 12.34
CA ARG A 378 8.86 -18.34 11.69
C ARG A 378 8.95 -18.50 10.18
N TYR A 379 10.06 -18.14 9.55
CA TYR A 379 10.14 -17.97 8.09
C TYR A 379 9.72 -19.22 7.32
N ALA A 380 10.18 -20.41 7.73
CA ALA A 380 9.82 -21.67 7.09
C ALA A 380 8.32 -21.98 7.21
N GLN A 381 7.72 -21.70 8.37
CA GLN A 381 6.29 -21.87 8.62
C GLN A 381 5.46 -20.90 7.78
N VAL A 382 5.85 -19.62 7.75
CA VAL A 382 5.22 -18.58 6.93
C VAL A 382 5.27 -18.98 5.45
N ARG A 383 6.43 -19.43 4.96
CA ARG A 383 6.61 -19.88 3.57
C ARG A 383 5.70 -21.07 3.23
N ALA A 384 5.55 -22.03 4.16
CA ALA A 384 4.67 -23.17 3.96
C ALA A 384 3.18 -22.79 3.89
N LEU A 385 2.73 -21.81 4.68
CA LEU A 385 1.36 -21.30 4.63
C LEU A 385 1.09 -20.52 3.34
N LEU A 386 1.99 -19.62 2.96
CA LEU A 386 1.83 -18.80 1.75
C LEU A 386 1.83 -19.63 0.46
N ARG A 387 2.58 -20.74 0.42
CA ARG A 387 2.55 -21.69 -0.71
C ARG A 387 1.15 -22.23 -0.99
N LYS A 388 0.32 -22.44 0.03
CA LYS A 388 -1.07 -22.89 -0.15
C LYS A 388 -1.93 -21.87 -0.89
N ALA A 389 -1.61 -20.58 -0.74
CA ALA A 389 -2.18 -19.48 -1.49
C ALA A 389 -1.37 -19.14 -2.76
N ARG A 390 -0.56 -20.08 -3.28
CA ARG A 390 0.25 -19.96 -4.50
C ARG A 390 1.26 -18.80 -4.49
N LEU A 391 1.70 -18.37 -3.31
CA LEU A 391 2.73 -17.36 -3.15
C LEU A 391 4.00 -18.00 -2.59
N GLU A 392 5.06 -17.97 -3.39
CA GLU A 392 6.38 -18.47 -3.00
C GLU A 392 7.25 -17.35 -2.45
N LEU A 393 7.85 -17.58 -1.28
CA LEU A 393 8.96 -16.79 -0.77
C LEU A 393 10.29 -17.44 -1.20
N PRO A 394 11.40 -16.68 -1.31
CA PRO A 394 12.71 -17.30 -1.51
C PRO A 394 13.04 -18.29 -0.39
N ALA A 395 13.86 -19.29 -0.69
CA ALA A 395 14.31 -20.25 0.32
C ALA A 395 15.24 -19.57 1.35
N ASP A 396 16.10 -18.68 0.88
CA ASP A 396 16.97 -17.84 1.69
C ASP A 396 16.29 -16.50 2.02
N PRO A 397 15.96 -16.22 3.29
CA PRO A 397 15.34 -14.94 3.67
C PRO A 397 16.21 -13.71 3.32
N ARG A 398 17.52 -13.87 3.12
CA ARG A 398 18.42 -12.77 2.72
C ARG A 398 18.17 -12.28 1.29
N GLU A 399 17.49 -13.08 0.47
CA GLU A 399 17.09 -12.72 -0.90
C GLU A 399 15.80 -11.88 -0.92
N LEU A 400 15.03 -11.86 0.17
CA LEU A 400 13.80 -11.09 0.25
C LEU A 400 14.09 -9.59 0.27
N ARG A 401 13.28 -8.80 -0.44
CA ARG A 401 13.42 -7.33 -0.53
C ARG A 401 12.19 -6.59 -0.04
N GLU A 402 11.06 -7.27 0.08
CA GLU A 402 9.83 -6.74 0.65
C GLU A 402 9.34 -7.65 1.78
N TRP A 403 9.45 -7.16 3.02
CA TRP A 403 9.16 -7.95 4.22
C TRP A 403 7.74 -7.81 4.74
N SER A 404 6.93 -6.89 4.21
CA SER A 404 5.58 -6.62 4.75
C SER A 404 4.70 -7.87 4.87
N LEU A 405 4.70 -8.77 3.88
CA LEU A 405 3.91 -10.00 3.98
C LEU A 405 4.46 -10.95 5.06
N VAL A 406 5.78 -11.10 5.16
CA VAL A 406 6.41 -11.91 6.23
C VAL A 406 6.10 -11.33 7.60
N MET A 407 6.16 -10.01 7.75
CA MET A 407 5.77 -9.30 8.97
C MET A 407 4.30 -9.59 9.30
N ALA A 408 3.37 -9.40 8.36
CA ALA A 408 1.95 -9.61 8.58
C ALA A 408 1.65 -11.04 9.05
N MET A 409 2.25 -12.04 8.38
CA MET A 409 2.10 -13.45 8.75
C MET A 409 2.74 -13.76 10.11
N THR A 410 3.95 -13.25 10.38
CA THR A 410 4.62 -13.43 11.68
C THR A 410 3.80 -12.82 12.80
N GLY A 411 3.27 -11.61 12.60
CA GLY A 411 2.43 -10.90 13.56
C GLY A 411 1.14 -11.66 13.84
N LEU A 412 0.48 -12.18 12.80
CA LEU A 412 -0.69 -13.05 12.95
C LEU A 412 -0.37 -14.29 13.80
N LEU A 413 0.67 -15.05 13.44
CA LEU A 413 1.00 -16.30 14.14
C LEU A 413 1.39 -16.02 15.60
N ASN A 414 2.17 -14.96 15.86
CA ASN A 414 2.48 -14.51 17.21
C ASN A 414 1.23 -14.10 17.99
N ALA A 415 0.31 -13.36 17.36
CA ALA A 415 -0.91 -12.90 18.01
C ALA A 415 -1.84 -14.07 18.37
N VAL A 416 -1.93 -15.09 17.52
CA VAL A 416 -2.65 -16.34 17.84
C VAL A 416 -2.01 -17.05 19.02
N ASP A 417 -0.69 -17.27 18.98
CA ASP A 417 0.03 -17.99 20.05
C ASP A 417 0.00 -17.25 21.40
N ARG A 418 -0.16 -15.93 21.37
CA ARG A 418 -0.25 -15.06 22.56
C ARG A 418 -1.68 -14.76 23.00
N GLY A 419 -2.70 -15.33 22.36
CA GLY A 419 -4.10 -15.12 22.71
C GLY A 419 -4.59 -13.68 22.50
N LEU A 420 -4.07 -12.99 21.48
CA LEU A 420 -4.43 -11.61 21.15
C LEU A 420 -5.55 -11.51 20.09
N ILE A 421 -6.01 -12.65 19.55
CA ILE A 421 -7.00 -12.74 18.46
C ILE A 421 -8.12 -13.69 18.86
N ASP A 422 -9.34 -13.17 18.95
CA ASP A 422 -10.54 -13.94 19.26
C ASP A 422 -11.24 -14.45 18.00
N GLU A 423 -11.11 -13.74 16.88
CA GLU A 423 -11.81 -14.03 15.63
C GLU A 423 -11.35 -15.36 15.03
N GLU A 424 -12.30 -16.15 14.51
CA GLU A 424 -12.01 -17.43 13.85
C GLU A 424 -11.67 -17.25 12.36
N ASP A 425 -12.19 -16.19 11.71
CA ASP A 425 -11.97 -15.90 10.29
C ASP A 425 -10.96 -14.75 10.16
N VAL A 426 -9.82 -15.03 9.51
CA VAL A 426 -8.70 -14.09 9.37
C VAL A 426 -8.31 -13.93 7.91
N LEU A 427 -8.33 -12.69 7.44
CA LEU A 427 -7.88 -12.31 6.11
C LEU A 427 -6.60 -11.47 6.20
N VAL A 428 -5.51 -12.00 5.66
CA VAL A 428 -4.21 -11.31 5.58
C VAL A 428 -4.14 -10.51 4.29
N HIS A 429 -3.82 -9.23 4.39
CA HIS A 429 -3.67 -8.35 3.23
C HIS A 429 -2.22 -8.40 2.73
N GLY A 430 -1.99 -9.03 1.58
CA GLY A 430 -0.70 -9.04 0.89
C GLY A 430 -0.37 -7.69 0.25
N SER A 431 0.49 -6.90 0.89
CA SER A 431 0.90 -5.57 0.36
C SER A 431 2.10 -5.55 -0.57
N GLY A 432 2.88 -6.62 -0.57
CA GLY A 432 3.98 -6.81 -1.49
C GLY A 432 4.82 -8.00 -1.07
N CYS A 433 5.44 -8.64 -2.04
CA CYS A 433 6.42 -9.68 -1.82
C CYS A 433 7.27 -9.87 -3.08
N TYR A 434 8.56 -9.62 -2.96
CA TYR A 434 9.52 -9.83 -4.03
C TYR A 434 10.94 -10.04 -3.47
N SER A 435 11.74 -10.73 -4.28
CA SER A 435 13.11 -11.10 -4.03
C SER A 435 14.05 -10.41 -5.02
N VAL A 436 15.35 -10.58 -4.84
CA VAL A 436 16.39 -10.14 -5.79
C VAL A 436 16.25 -10.72 -7.20
N HIS A 437 15.51 -11.82 -7.36
CA HIS A 437 15.36 -12.49 -8.65
C HIS A 437 14.18 -11.95 -9.47
N ASP A 438 13.32 -11.14 -8.86
CA ASP A 438 12.09 -10.68 -9.49
C ASP A 438 12.25 -9.39 -10.30
N TYR A 439 13.37 -8.68 -10.15
CA TYR A 439 13.63 -7.40 -10.79
C TYR A 439 15.13 -7.11 -10.89
N SER A 440 15.47 -6.13 -11.72
CA SER A 440 16.80 -5.52 -11.72
C SER A 440 16.75 -4.19 -10.96
N VAL A 441 17.73 -3.96 -10.08
CA VAL A 441 17.83 -2.71 -9.33
C VAL A 441 18.20 -1.58 -10.28
N LEU A 442 17.58 -0.41 -10.10
CA LEU A 442 17.94 0.81 -10.81
C LEU A 442 19.42 1.17 -10.52
N PRO A 443 20.28 1.36 -11.54
CA PRO A 443 21.70 1.56 -11.31
C PRO A 443 21.99 2.90 -10.64
N HIS A 444 23.06 2.98 -9.85
CA HIS A 444 23.43 4.19 -9.12
C HIS A 444 23.68 5.41 -10.03
N THR A 445 24.09 5.19 -11.28
CA THR A 445 24.27 6.25 -12.29
C THR A 445 22.97 6.95 -12.68
N ALA A 446 21.82 6.36 -12.38
CA ALA A 446 20.50 6.93 -12.62
C ALA A 446 19.96 7.77 -11.45
N LEU A 447 20.70 7.85 -10.34
CA LEU A 447 20.25 8.46 -9.11
C LEU A 447 20.84 9.87 -8.97
N HIS A 448 19.98 10.83 -8.64
CA HIS A 448 20.37 12.21 -8.39
C HIS A 448 20.40 12.48 -6.89
N LEU A 449 21.57 12.68 -6.31
CA LEU A 449 21.68 13.05 -4.90
C LEU A 449 21.08 14.45 -4.68
N VAL A 450 20.18 14.57 -3.69
CA VAL A 450 19.58 15.84 -3.29
C VAL A 450 19.61 15.96 -1.77
N GLU A 451 20.18 17.04 -1.25
CA GLU A 451 20.30 17.27 0.20
C GLU A 451 19.26 18.27 0.73
N ASN A 452 18.72 19.11 -0.17
CA ASN A 452 17.80 20.18 0.15
C ASN A 452 16.81 20.43 -1.00
N GLY A 453 15.85 21.32 -0.74
CA GLY A 453 14.78 21.65 -1.68
C GLY A 453 15.26 22.28 -2.98
N ASP A 454 16.32 23.09 -2.95
CA ASP A 454 16.86 23.75 -4.14
C ASP A 454 17.53 22.75 -5.10
N MET A 455 18.27 21.77 -4.57
CA MET A 455 18.83 20.69 -5.39
C MET A 455 17.72 19.85 -6.05
N LEU A 456 16.65 19.56 -5.30
CA LEU A 456 15.50 18.86 -5.86
C LEU A 456 14.79 19.70 -6.92
N LYS A 457 14.66 21.01 -6.70
CA LYS A 457 14.13 21.97 -7.69
C LYS A 457 14.94 21.90 -8.98
N ASP A 458 16.26 21.95 -8.93
CA ASP A 458 17.10 21.92 -10.12
C ASP A 458 16.92 20.62 -10.93
N VAL A 459 16.79 19.47 -10.25
CA VAL A 459 16.49 18.18 -10.89
C VAL A 459 15.12 18.21 -11.58
N VAL A 460 14.09 18.70 -10.89
CA VAL A 460 12.71 18.80 -11.41
C VAL A 460 12.63 19.75 -12.61
N PHE A 461 13.25 20.93 -12.52
CA PHE A 461 13.25 21.93 -13.59
C PHE A 461 13.97 21.41 -14.84
N LYS A 462 15.14 20.78 -14.66
CA LYS A 462 15.87 20.18 -15.78
C LYS A 462 15.03 19.11 -16.49
N ALA A 463 14.34 18.26 -15.73
CA ALA A 463 13.50 17.20 -16.29
C ALA A 463 12.26 17.74 -17.01
N ALA A 464 11.70 18.87 -16.57
CA ALA A 464 10.55 19.50 -17.23
C ALA A 464 10.91 20.23 -18.54
N GLN A 465 12.20 20.53 -18.74
CA GLN A 465 12.73 21.23 -19.91
C GLN A 465 13.37 20.31 -20.96
N ALA A 466 13.79 19.11 -20.56
CA ALA A 466 14.09 18.01 -21.47
C ALA A 466 12.80 17.65 -22.21
#